data_AF-A0A3B4WES9-F1
#
_entry.id   AF-A0A3B4WES9-F1
#
_cell.length_a   1.000
_cell.length_b   1.000
_cell.length_c   1.000
_cell.angle_alpha   90.00
_cell.angle_beta   90.00
_cell.angle_gamma   90.00
#
_symmetry.space_group_name_H-M   'P 1'
#
loop_
_entity.id
_entity.type
_entity.pdbx_description
1 polymer ?
#
loop_
_entity_poly.entity_id
_entity_poly.type
_entity_poly.pdbx_seq_one_letter_code
_entity_poly.pdbx_strand_id
1 'polypeptide(L)'
;MGSASSSYRVIYLDVDGRIQKVVFSRFCSPCDIKELLCTALSVPRNTNLSLLDSSGAMVSIDPTMPHNTDRSPYRVVPMTGGQLADKEELFQNVLTQVAEQFSRAFKINELKTEVTNRLAMLEKRVELEGMKVVEIEKCRNDIKKLREEMASRNNSNFLEDNKKLTPRRDVPSYPKMLSCLEHMYHDLGLVKDFNINPITLKRWLLCIHDNYKNNPFHNFRHCFCVTQMMYSMICLCSLQEKFTQVDILILMTAAVCHDLDHPGFNNTYQINARTELAVRYNDISPLENHHCAVAFQIFSQPDCNIFSNFDPEAFKQIRQGTITLILATDMARHGEILDSFKQKVDNFDYTDEEHVTCLKMVLIKCCDISNEVRPMEVAEPWVDCLLEEYFMQSDREKAEGLPVAPFMDREKVTKPTAQIGFIKFVLIPMFETVMKVNMRDTLMTAGGESAG
;
A
#
# COMPACT_ATOMS: atom_id res chain seq x y z
N MET A 1 -25.49 -15.00 -33.97
CA MET A 1 -26.45 -14.80 -32.87
C MET A 1 -25.63 -14.71 -31.59
N GLY A 2 -25.43 -13.51 -31.04
CA GLY A 2 -24.62 -13.30 -29.83
C GLY A 2 -25.42 -13.67 -28.59
N SER A 3 -24.84 -14.45 -27.68
CA SER A 3 -25.44 -14.68 -26.37
C SER A 3 -25.27 -13.42 -25.52
N ALA A 4 -26.38 -12.88 -25.04
CA ALA A 4 -26.38 -11.81 -24.05
C ALA A 4 -25.65 -12.33 -22.79
N SER A 5 -24.55 -11.68 -22.41
CA SER A 5 -23.90 -11.91 -21.12
C SER A 5 -24.91 -11.60 -20.02
N SER A 6 -25.28 -12.62 -19.24
CA SER A 6 -26.22 -12.50 -18.12
C SER A 6 -25.73 -11.43 -17.13
N SER A 7 -26.54 -10.39 -16.94
CA SER A 7 -26.34 -9.29 -15.98
C SER A 7 -26.46 -9.72 -14.50
N TYR A 8 -26.68 -11.01 -14.26
CA TYR A 8 -26.87 -11.62 -12.95
C TYR A 8 -25.83 -12.72 -12.68
N ARG A 9 -25.41 -12.86 -11.43
CA ARG A 9 -24.61 -13.98 -10.91
C ARG A 9 -25.49 -14.91 -10.09
N VAL A 10 -25.12 -16.18 -10.11
CA VAL A 10 -25.80 -17.25 -9.37
C VAL A 10 -24.77 -17.91 -8.46
N ILE A 11 -25.13 -18.09 -7.19
CA ILE A 11 -24.38 -18.91 -6.23
C ILE A 11 -25.31 -19.92 -5.57
N TYR A 12 -24.74 -21.00 -5.08
CA TYR A 12 -25.43 -22.07 -4.35
C TYR A 12 -24.97 -22.08 -2.89
N LEU A 13 -25.91 -22.12 -1.96
CA LEU A 13 -25.64 -22.15 -0.52
C LEU A 13 -26.16 -23.45 0.09
N ASP A 14 -25.41 -24.06 0.98
CA ASP A 14 -25.88 -25.11 1.87
C ASP A 14 -26.34 -24.48 3.18
N VAL A 15 -27.66 -24.51 3.40
CA VAL A 15 -28.31 -24.05 4.61
C VAL A 15 -28.95 -25.27 5.27
N ASP A 16 -28.33 -25.75 6.35
CA ASP A 16 -28.78 -26.91 7.13
C ASP A 16 -29.08 -28.17 6.29
N GLY A 17 -28.22 -28.47 5.31
CA GLY A 17 -28.34 -29.63 4.43
C GLY A 17 -29.29 -29.43 3.24
N ARG A 18 -29.76 -28.20 3.01
CA ARG A 18 -30.60 -27.83 1.86
C ARG A 18 -29.87 -26.83 0.99
N ILE A 19 -29.81 -27.16 -0.30
CA ILE A 19 -29.15 -26.31 -1.29
C ILE A 19 -30.12 -25.22 -1.74
N GLN A 20 -29.76 -23.96 -1.48
CA GLN A 20 -30.48 -22.78 -1.93
C GLN A 20 -29.72 -22.08 -3.05
N LYS A 21 -30.43 -21.66 -4.09
CA LYS A 21 -29.88 -20.88 -5.20
C LYS A 21 -30.13 -19.40 -4.93
N VAL A 22 -29.07 -18.61 -4.80
CA VAL A 22 -29.14 -17.15 -4.64
C VAL A 22 -28.68 -16.49 -5.93
N VAL A 23 -29.51 -15.57 -6.45
CA VAL A 23 -29.24 -14.83 -7.67
C VAL A 23 -29.18 -13.35 -7.33
N PHE A 24 -28.09 -12.69 -7.72
CA PHE A 24 -27.88 -11.27 -7.46
C PHE A 24 -27.24 -10.59 -8.67
N SER A 25 -27.39 -9.27 -8.78
CA SER A 25 -26.80 -8.51 -9.88
C SER A 25 -25.30 -8.33 -9.66
N ARG A 26 -24.51 -8.24 -10.73
CA ARG A 26 -23.08 -7.87 -10.64
C ARG A 26 -22.85 -6.48 -10.02
N PHE A 27 -23.89 -5.65 -9.94
CA PHE A 27 -23.84 -4.30 -9.37
C PHE A 27 -24.24 -4.24 -7.88
N CYS A 28 -24.58 -5.35 -7.24
CA CYS A 28 -24.89 -5.38 -5.80
C CYS A 28 -23.65 -5.04 -4.97
N SER A 29 -23.80 -4.34 -3.84
CA SER A 29 -22.71 -4.12 -2.89
C SER A 29 -22.50 -5.36 -1.99
N PRO A 30 -21.33 -5.52 -1.34
CA PRO A 30 -21.12 -6.55 -0.31
C PRO A 30 -22.20 -6.56 0.79
N CYS A 31 -22.73 -5.38 1.15
CA CYS A 31 -23.82 -5.25 2.11
C CYS A 31 -25.13 -5.83 1.58
N ASP A 32 -25.49 -5.55 0.31
CA ASP A 32 -26.70 -6.09 -0.32
C ASP A 32 -26.63 -7.62 -0.41
N ILE A 33 -25.45 -8.15 -0.75
CA ILE A 33 -25.21 -9.59 -0.78
C ILE A 33 -25.32 -10.17 0.62
N LYS A 34 -24.73 -9.55 1.65
CA LYS A 34 -24.86 -9.99 3.05
C LYS A 34 -26.33 -10.00 3.50
N GLU A 35 -27.12 -8.99 3.17
CA GLU A 35 -28.55 -8.96 3.48
C GLU A 35 -29.33 -10.08 2.78
N LEU A 36 -29.01 -10.38 1.52
CA LEU A 36 -29.58 -11.51 0.78
C LEU A 36 -29.23 -12.84 1.46
N LEU A 37 -28.00 -13.02 1.92
CA LEU A 37 -27.57 -14.21 2.66
C LEU A 37 -28.28 -14.33 4.01
N CYS A 38 -28.38 -13.25 4.79
CA CYS A 38 -29.15 -13.23 6.04
C CYS A 38 -30.62 -13.61 5.81
N THR A 39 -31.21 -13.13 4.72
CA THR A 39 -32.59 -13.45 4.34
C THR A 39 -32.74 -14.93 3.97
N ALA A 40 -31.81 -15.49 3.19
CA ALA A 40 -31.79 -16.91 2.82
C ALA A 40 -31.66 -17.85 4.03
N LEU A 41 -30.99 -17.38 5.10
CA LEU A 41 -30.78 -18.09 6.36
C LEU A 41 -31.89 -17.85 7.38
N SER A 42 -32.85 -16.95 7.11
CA SER A 42 -33.87 -16.52 8.07
C SER A 42 -33.28 -16.01 9.41
N VAL A 43 -32.13 -15.33 9.33
CA VAL A 43 -31.47 -14.70 10.49
C VAL A 43 -31.56 -13.17 10.41
N PRO A 44 -31.46 -12.45 11.55
CA PRO A 44 -31.45 -10.98 11.54
C PRO A 44 -30.41 -10.40 10.57
N ARG A 45 -30.74 -9.28 9.90
CA ARG A 45 -29.83 -8.64 8.92
C ARG A 45 -28.47 -8.23 9.52
N ASN A 46 -28.43 -7.97 10.82
CA ASN A 46 -27.22 -7.61 11.56
C ASN A 46 -26.41 -8.83 12.04
N THR A 47 -26.83 -10.05 11.72
CA THR A 47 -26.09 -11.25 12.09
C THR A 47 -24.77 -11.30 11.34
N ASN A 48 -23.68 -11.55 12.06
CA ASN A 48 -22.38 -11.79 11.45
C ASN A 48 -22.35 -13.19 10.85
N LEU A 49 -22.03 -13.25 9.57
CA LEU A 49 -22.01 -14.45 8.75
C LEU A 49 -20.59 -14.73 8.28
N SER A 50 -20.22 -16.00 8.36
CA SER A 50 -19.04 -16.52 7.67
C SER A 50 -19.48 -17.40 6.51
N LEU A 51 -18.89 -17.19 5.34
CA LEU A 51 -19.12 -17.99 4.15
C LEU A 51 -17.91 -18.92 3.92
N LEU A 52 -18.16 -20.20 3.75
CA LEU A 52 -17.13 -21.23 3.58
C LEU A 52 -17.34 -21.98 2.27
N ASP A 53 -16.27 -22.33 1.57
CA ASP A 53 -16.32 -23.23 0.42
C ASP A 53 -16.34 -24.71 0.82
N SER A 54 -16.41 -25.59 -0.19
CA SER A 54 -16.43 -27.04 0.00
C SER A 54 -15.13 -27.59 0.61
N SER A 55 -14.04 -26.82 0.60
CA SER A 55 -12.78 -27.15 1.27
C SER A 55 -12.71 -26.62 2.71
N GLY A 56 -13.71 -25.84 3.15
CA GLY A 56 -13.75 -25.19 4.44
C GLY A 56 -12.96 -23.87 4.49
N ALA A 57 -12.55 -23.34 3.35
CA ALA A 57 -11.87 -22.05 3.26
C ALA A 57 -12.89 -20.90 3.31
N MET A 58 -12.52 -19.80 3.96
CA MET A 58 -13.34 -18.60 4.04
C MET A 58 -13.44 -17.92 2.68
N VAL A 59 -14.67 -17.62 2.26
CA VAL A 59 -14.98 -16.91 1.02
C VAL A 59 -15.45 -15.50 1.38
N SER A 60 -14.91 -14.49 0.70
CA SER A 60 -15.35 -13.11 0.87
C SER A 60 -16.79 -12.95 0.38
N ILE A 61 -17.62 -12.19 1.10
CA ILE A 61 -19.01 -11.94 0.72
C ILE A 61 -19.05 -10.67 -0.12
N ASP A 62 -18.79 -10.79 -1.42
CA ASP A 62 -18.75 -9.67 -2.36
C ASP A 62 -19.03 -10.11 -3.81
N PRO A 63 -19.26 -9.16 -4.76
CA PRO A 63 -19.63 -9.50 -6.13
C PRO A 63 -18.60 -10.29 -6.93
N THR A 64 -17.36 -10.38 -6.47
CA THR A 64 -16.25 -11.11 -7.09
C THR A 64 -16.10 -12.54 -6.58
N MET A 65 -17.00 -13.00 -5.68
CA MET A 65 -17.05 -14.38 -5.20
C MET A 65 -16.80 -15.40 -6.33
N PRO A 66 -15.98 -16.44 -6.08
CA PRO A 66 -15.78 -17.50 -7.05
C PRO A 66 -17.11 -18.13 -7.49
N HIS A 67 -17.17 -18.67 -8.71
CA HIS A 67 -18.34 -19.42 -9.13
C HIS A 67 -18.39 -20.75 -8.39
N ASN A 68 -19.58 -21.15 -7.96
CA ASN A 68 -19.81 -22.46 -7.36
C ASN A 68 -21.01 -23.17 -8.02
N THR A 69 -21.26 -24.41 -7.61
CA THR A 69 -22.30 -25.27 -8.18
C THR A 69 -23.13 -25.91 -7.07
N ASP A 70 -24.27 -26.50 -7.43
CA ASP A 70 -25.08 -27.32 -6.53
C ASP A 70 -24.33 -28.57 -6.01
N ARG A 71 -23.22 -28.97 -6.64
CA ARG A 71 -22.35 -30.05 -6.14
C ARG A 71 -21.25 -29.56 -5.20
N SER A 72 -21.04 -28.25 -5.11
CA SER A 72 -20.01 -27.61 -4.28
C SER A 72 -20.56 -26.31 -3.66
N PRO A 73 -21.67 -26.37 -2.89
CA PRO A 73 -22.31 -25.18 -2.37
C PRO A 73 -21.46 -24.52 -1.28
N TYR A 74 -21.65 -23.22 -1.09
CA TYR A 74 -21.04 -22.50 0.03
C TYR A 74 -21.82 -22.77 1.30
N ARG A 75 -21.12 -23.02 2.41
CA ARG A 75 -21.75 -23.16 3.72
C ARG A 75 -21.74 -21.81 4.43
N VAL A 76 -22.89 -21.38 4.95
CA VAL A 76 -22.98 -20.13 5.71
C VAL A 76 -23.17 -20.41 7.20
N VAL A 77 -22.38 -19.76 8.05
CA VAL A 77 -22.37 -19.99 9.50
C VAL A 77 -22.70 -18.69 10.25
N PRO A 78 -23.84 -18.63 10.97
CA PRO A 78 -24.16 -17.53 11.88
C PRO A 78 -23.27 -17.58 13.13
N MET A 79 -22.63 -16.46 13.48
CA MET A 79 -21.82 -16.37 14.70
C MET A 79 -22.69 -15.95 15.91
N THR A 80 -22.79 -16.79 16.95
CA THR A 80 -23.56 -16.50 18.18
C THR A 80 -22.66 -15.97 19.32
N GLY A 81 -23.13 -14.91 19.98
CA GLY A 81 -22.36 -14.02 20.86
C GLY A 81 -22.03 -14.51 22.28
N GLY A 82 -21.95 -15.82 22.53
CA GLY A 82 -21.76 -16.39 23.88
C GLY A 82 -20.36 -16.93 24.20
N GLN A 83 -19.39 -16.79 23.30
CA GLN A 83 -18.00 -17.25 23.49
C GLN A 83 -16.99 -16.15 23.16
N LEU A 84 -17.37 -14.88 23.35
CA LEU A 84 -16.49 -13.73 23.13
C LEU A 84 -15.55 -13.45 24.32
N ALA A 85 -15.95 -13.73 25.56
CA ALA A 85 -15.19 -13.27 26.73
C ALA A 85 -13.85 -14.02 26.94
N ASP A 86 -13.81 -15.35 26.82
CA ASP A 86 -12.55 -16.12 26.97
C ASP A 86 -11.69 -16.14 25.67
N LYS A 87 -12.22 -15.57 24.57
CA LYS A 87 -11.50 -15.41 23.30
C LYS A 87 -10.97 -13.99 23.10
N GLU A 88 -11.64 -12.92 23.56
CA GLU A 88 -11.12 -11.54 23.52
C GLU A 88 -9.78 -11.39 24.28
N GLU A 89 -9.58 -12.15 25.35
CA GLU A 89 -8.32 -12.17 26.12
C GLU A 89 -7.21 -13.02 25.43
N LEU A 90 -7.59 -14.01 24.63
CA LEU A 90 -6.68 -14.82 23.78
C LEU A 90 -6.33 -14.11 22.45
N PHE A 91 -7.25 -13.29 21.93
CA PHE A 91 -7.11 -12.43 20.74
C PHE A 91 -6.23 -11.21 20.99
N GLN A 92 -6.23 -10.68 22.23
CA GLN A 92 -5.24 -9.68 22.63
C GLN A 92 -3.82 -10.23 22.81
N ASN A 93 -3.65 -11.54 23.07
CA ASN A 93 -2.33 -12.17 23.13
C ASN A 93 -1.69 -12.44 21.75
N VAL A 94 -2.47 -12.45 20.66
CA VAL A 94 -2.01 -12.83 19.31
C VAL A 94 -1.77 -11.62 18.39
N LEU A 95 -2.56 -10.52 18.51
CA LEU A 95 -2.22 -9.20 17.92
C LEU A 95 -0.87 -8.66 18.44
N THR A 96 -0.51 -9.06 19.66
CA THR A 96 0.75 -8.75 20.35
C THR A 96 1.97 -9.51 19.79
N GLN A 97 1.81 -10.61 19.05
CA GLN A 97 2.91 -11.45 18.54
C GLN A 97 3.37 -11.14 17.11
N VAL A 98 2.48 -10.65 16.24
CA VAL A 98 2.81 -10.44 14.81
C VAL A 98 3.58 -9.13 14.61
N ALA A 99 3.34 -8.14 15.47
CA ALA A 99 4.15 -6.93 15.61
C ALA A 99 5.60 -7.19 16.11
N GLU A 100 5.93 -8.39 16.62
CA GLU A 100 7.31 -8.72 17.04
C GLU A 100 8.26 -9.03 15.87
N GLN A 101 7.78 -9.61 14.76
CA GLN A 101 8.64 -10.31 13.80
C GLN A 101 9.05 -9.49 12.57
N PHE A 102 8.40 -8.36 12.26
CA PHE A 102 8.96 -7.40 11.29
C PHE A 102 10.34 -6.86 11.75
N SER A 103 10.63 -6.98 13.05
CA SER A 103 11.93 -6.67 13.66
C SER A 103 12.76 -7.89 14.07
N ARG A 104 12.77 -8.98 13.29
CA ARG A 104 13.96 -9.85 13.24
C ARG A 104 14.95 -9.50 12.14
N ALA A 105 14.65 -8.55 11.25
CA ALA A 105 15.51 -8.35 10.09
C ALA A 105 16.92 -7.87 10.43
N PHE A 106 17.20 -7.09 11.51
CA PHE A 106 18.60 -6.73 11.84
C PHE A 106 19.13 -6.84 13.28
N LYS A 107 18.30 -6.93 14.32
CA LYS A 107 18.56 -7.48 15.69
C LYS A 107 17.31 -7.20 16.55
N ILE A 108 16.98 -8.10 17.48
CA ILE A 108 15.61 -8.70 17.55
C ILE A 108 14.69 -8.25 18.72
N ASN A 109 15.19 -7.74 19.86
CA ASN A 109 14.39 -7.68 21.11
C ASN A 109 13.79 -6.31 21.50
N GLU A 110 14.22 -5.19 20.92
CA GLU A 110 13.86 -3.85 21.42
C GLU A 110 12.70 -3.17 20.65
N LEU A 111 12.52 -3.43 19.34
CA LEU A 111 11.45 -2.82 18.53
C LEU A 111 10.06 -3.47 18.76
N LYS A 112 10.07 -4.74 19.21
CA LYS A 112 8.91 -5.50 19.68
C LYS A 112 8.13 -4.76 20.76
N THR A 113 8.81 -4.07 21.67
CA THR A 113 8.17 -3.31 22.75
C THR A 113 7.49 -2.03 22.23
N GLU A 114 8.04 -1.43 21.18
CA GLU A 114 7.66 -0.10 20.71
C GLU A 114 6.42 -0.11 19.78
N VAL A 115 6.34 -1.03 18.81
CA VAL A 115 5.16 -1.17 17.92
C VAL A 115 3.94 -1.69 18.71
N THR A 116 4.17 -2.50 19.74
CA THR A 116 3.14 -2.99 20.67
C THR A 116 2.53 -1.86 21.50
N ASN A 117 3.35 -0.89 21.95
CA ASN A 117 2.85 0.30 22.64
C ASN A 117 2.01 1.22 21.74
N ARG A 118 2.25 1.15 20.43
CA ARG A 118 1.70 2.05 19.40
C ARG A 118 0.32 1.64 18.90
N LEU A 119 0.11 0.36 18.63
CA LEU A 119 -1.22 -0.18 18.33
C LEU A 119 -2.17 0.04 19.53
N ALA A 120 -1.67 -0.18 20.75
CA ALA A 120 -2.40 0.08 22.00
C ALA A 120 -2.75 1.57 22.21
N MET A 121 -1.90 2.50 21.76
CA MET A 121 -2.20 3.94 21.83
C MET A 121 -3.25 4.38 20.82
N LEU A 122 -3.25 3.82 19.60
CA LEU A 122 -4.23 4.16 18.57
C LEU A 122 -5.62 3.56 18.86
N GLU A 123 -5.69 2.32 19.32
CA GLU A 123 -6.95 1.69 19.75
C GLU A 123 -7.56 2.44 20.94
N LYS A 124 -6.73 2.84 21.91
CA LYS A 124 -7.15 3.65 23.05
C LYS A 124 -7.55 5.08 22.64
N ARG A 125 -6.96 5.65 21.58
CA ARG A 125 -7.44 6.92 20.99
C ARG A 125 -8.75 6.75 20.24
N VAL A 126 -8.99 5.63 19.55
CA VAL A 126 -10.26 5.34 18.88
C VAL A 126 -11.38 5.14 19.90
N GLU A 127 -11.10 4.52 21.05
CA GLU A 127 -12.04 4.43 22.18
C GLU A 127 -12.27 5.78 22.87
N LEU A 128 -11.20 6.56 23.12
CA LEU A 128 -11.30 7.92 23.67
C LEU A 128 -11.95 8.90 22.69
N GLU A 129 -11.78 8.74 21.39
CA GLU A 129 -12.42 9.55 20.35
C GLU A 129 -13.86 9.06 20.10
N GLY A 130 -14.18 7.78 20.26
CA GLY A 130 -15.56 7.28 20.27
C GLY A 130 -16.34 7.80 21.49
N MET A 131 -15.73 7.79 22.68
CA MET A 131 -16.30 8.41 23.87
C MET A 131 -16.31 9.95 23.79
N LYS A 132 -15.26 10.57 23.24
CA LYS A 132 -15.25 12.00 22.97
C LYS A 132 -16.21 12.36 21.84
N VAL A 133 -16.56 11.52 20.88
CA VAL A 133 -17.59 11.85 19.88
C VAL A 133 -18.95 11.91 20.56
N VAL A 134 -19.22 11.03 21.54
CA VAL A 134 -20.43 11.09 22.38
C VAL A 134 -20.39 12.29 23.35
N GLU A 135 -19.25 12.58 23.98
CA GLU A 135 -19.10 13.76 24.87
C GLU A 135 -18.97 15.09 24.10
N ILE A 136 -18.44 15.09 22.87
CA ILE A 136 -18.38 16.21 21.94
C ILE A 136 -19.75 16.39 21.31
N GLU A 137 -20.53 15.36 21.00
CA GLU A 137 -21.94 15.54 20.60
C GLU A 137 -22.77 16.10 21.75
N LYS A 138 -22.55 15.61 22.98
CA LYS A 138 -23.19 16.15 24.18
C LYS A 138 -22.76 17.60 24.46
N CYS A 139 -21.47 17.88 24.40
CA CYS A 139 -20.90 19.21 24.56
C CYS A 139 -21.26 20.13 23.38
N ARG A 140 -21.41 19.62 22.16
CA ARG A 140 -21.87 20.38 20.96
C ARG A 140 -23.37 20.65 21.04
N ASN A 141 -24.17 19.74 21.59
CA ASN A 141 -25.57 19.97 21.91
C ASN A 141 -25.73 20.97 23.07
N ASP A 142 -24.90 20.88 24.11
CA ASP A 142 -24.88 21.82 25.24
C ASP A 142 -24.38 23.21 24.79
N ILE A 143 -23.33 23.28 23.95
CA ILE A 143 -22.85 24.51 23.31
C ILE A 143 -23.89 25.09 22.35
N LYS A 144 -24.65 24.25 21.63
CA LYS A 144 -25.76 24.70 20.78
C LYS A 144 -26.89 25.29 21.61
N LYS A 145 -27.26 24.66 22.72
CA LYS A 145 -28.25 25.16 23.69
C LYS A 145 -27.80 26.48 24.33
N LEU A 146 -26.55 26.56 24.76
CA LEU A 146 -25.93 27.78 25.29
C LEU A 146 -25.79 28.88 24.23
N ARG A 147 -25.53 28.54 22.96
CA ARG A 147 -25.53 29.51 21.84
C ARG A 147 -26.93 29.99 21.50
N GLU A 148 -27.96 29.16 21.59
CA GLU A 148 -29.36 29.56 21.42
C GLU A 148 -29.81 30.46 22.59
N GLU A 149 -29.37 30.17 23.82
CA GLU A 149 -29.58 31.02 24.99
C GLU A 149 -28.77 32.34 24.92
N MET A 150 -27.54 32.33 24.39
CA MET A 150 -26.73 33.53 24.18
C MET A 150 -27.17 34.36 22.96
N ALA A 151 -27.68 33.73 21.89
CA ALA A 151 -28.24 34.44 20.74
C ALA A 151 -29.56 35.16 21.09
N SER A 152 -30.22 34.77 22.18
CA SER A 152 -31.31 35.54 22.78
C SER A 152 -30.84 36.82 23.52
N ARG A 153 -29.52 37.00 23.69
CA ARG A 153 -28.87 38.13 24.35
C ARG A 153 -27.66 38.61 23.53
N ASN A 154 -27.89 39.37 22.47
CA ASN A 154 -26.83 39.99 21.64
C ASN A 154 -25.76 40.71 22.49
N ASN A 155 -24.45 40.56 22.21
CA ASN A 155 -23.70 41.26 21.15
C ASN A 155 -22.17 40.99 21.25
N SER A 156 -21.47 41.04 20.11
CA SER A 156 -20.02 41.32 19.89
C SER A 156 -18.95 40.20 19.84
N ASN A 157 -18.03 40.45 18.88
CA ASN A 157 -16.90 39.72 18.26
C ASN A 157 -15.83 39.09 19.17
N PHE A 158 -15.19 38.00 18.70
CA PHE A 158 -13.81 37.65 19.08
C PHE A 158 -13.01 36.98 17.93
N LEU A 159 -11.71 37.29 17.89
CA LEU A 159 -10.73 36.95 16.86
C LEU A 159 -10.36 35.45 16.80
N GLU A 160 -10.06 34.98 15.58
CA GLU A 160 -9.42 33.69 15.28
C GLU A 160 -7.92 33.69 15.60
N ASP A 161 -7.47 32.65 16.28
CA ASP A 161 -6.06 32.38 16.58
C ASP A 161 -5.62 31.13 15.80
N ASN A 162 -4.94 31.35 14.67
CA ASN A 162 -4.41 30.30 13.80
C ASN A 162 -3.08 29.76 14.33
N LYS A 163 -3.09 28.61 15.00
CA LYS A 163 -1.86 27.88 15.36
C LYS A 163 -1.33 27.08 14.17
N LYS A 164 -0.23 27.57 13.58
CA LYS A 164 0.60 26.83 12.62
C LYS A 164 1.21 25.58 13.27
N LEU A 165 1.04 24.42 12.64
CA LEU A 165 1.78 23.20 12.97
C LEU A 165 3.26 23.36 12.60
N THR A 166 4.15 23.04 13.53
CA THR A 166 5.61 22.98 13.30
C THR A 166 6.04 21.60 12.79
N PRO A 167 6.94 21.48 11.81
CA PRO A 167 7.44 20.18 11.33
C PRO A 167 8.26 19.45 12.41
N ARG A 168 7.97 18.16 12.65
CA ARG A 168 8.73 17.28 13.57
C ARG A 168 10.00 16.72 12.90
N ARG A 169 11.00 16.41 13.74
CA ARG A 169 12.45 16.39 13.48
C ARG A 169 13.02 15.17 12.74
N ASP A 170 12.24 14.14 12.45
CA ASP A 170 12.81 12.83 12.06
C ASP A 170 12.94 12.61 10.54
N VAL A 171 12.49 13.57 9.72
CA VAL A 171 12.67 13.51 8.27
C VAL A 171 13.55 14.65 7.79
N PRO A 172 14.60 14.37 6.99
CA PRO A 172 15.51 15.40 6.52
C PRO A 172 14.77 16.44 5.65
N SER A 173 15.15 17.71 5.76
CA SER A 173 14.71 18.76 4.83
C SER A 173 15.12 18.44 3.39
N TYR A 174 14.43 18.99 2.38
CA TYR A 174 14.75 18.76 0.95
C TYR A 174 16.25 18.79 0.59
N PRO A 175 17.06 19.79 1.04
CA PRO A 175 18.50 19.79 0.76
C PRO A 175 19.24 18.57 1.32
N LYS A 176 18.82 18.06 2.48
CA LYS A 176 19.42 16.87 3.11
C LYS A 176 18.96 15.59 2.42
N MET A 177 17.71 15.49 1.98
CA MET A 177 17.20 14.33 1.23
C MET A 177 17.99 14.12 -0.06
N LEU A 178 18.24 15.20 -0.81
CA LEU A 178 19.07 15.16 -2.02
C LEU A 178 20.50 14.66 -1.74
N SER A 179 21.14 15.16 -0.69
CA SER A 179 22.48 14.68 -0.29
C SER A 179 22.47 13.21 0.15
N CYS A 180 21.40 12.75 0.80
CA CYS A 180 21.25 11.34 1.15
C CYS A 180 21.10 10.45 -0.09
N LEU A 181 20.30 10.86 -1.09
CA LEU A 181 20.18 10.13 -2.36
C LEU A 181 21.52 10.09 -3.11
N GLU A 182 22.23 11.21 -3.19
CA GLU A 182 23.58 11.27 -3.76
C GLU A 182 24.53 10.31 -3.03
N HIS A 183 24.51 10.32 -1.70
CA HIS A 183 25.33 9.43 -0.89
C HIS A 183 25.04 7.96 -1.17
N MET A 184 23.78 7.55 -1.29
CA MET A 184 23.41 6.16 -1.59
C MET A 184 24.02 5.68 -2.91
N TYR A 185 24.05 6.52 -3.95
CA TYR A 185 24.68 6.16 -5.24
C TYR A 185 26.21 6.00 -5.12
N HIS A 186 26.86 6.81 -4.28
CA HIS A 186 28.29 6.67 -4.01
C HIS A 186 28.60 5.43 -3.16
N ASP A 187 27.84 5.22 -2.10
CA ASP A 187 28.03 4.17 -1.11
C ASP A 187 27.83 2.77 -1.71
N LEU A 188 26.81 2.61 -2.55
CA LEU A 188 26.56 1.37 -3.31
C LEU A 188 27.59 1.12 -4.44
N GLY A 189 28.56 2.01 -4.63
CA GLY A 189 29.58 1.90 -5.69
C GLY A 189 29.10 2.27 -7.09
N LEU A 190 27.82 2.64 -7.27
CA LEU A 190 27.23 2.91 -8.59
C LEU A 190 27.96 4.03 -9.34
N VAL A 191 28.35 5.09 -8.62
CA VAL A 191 29.10 6.19 -9.23
C VAL A 191 30.44 5.73 -9.79
N LYS A 192 31.15 4.89 -9.03
CA LYS A 192 32.47 4.40 -9.39
C LYS A 192 32.40 3.39 -10.54
N ASP A 193 31.55 2.38 -10.40
CA ASP A 193 31.49 1.24 -11.30
C ASP A 193 30.95 1.62 -12.69
N PHE A 194 30.04 2.60 -12.74
CA PHE A 194 29.43 3.10 -13.97
C PHE A 194 30.00 4.42 -14.46
N ASN A 195 31.06 4.92 -13.82
CA ASN A 195 31.69 6.20 -14.15
C ASN A 195 30.66 7.35 -14.25
N ILE A 196 29.72 7.42 -13.31
CA ILE A 196 28.72 8.48 -13.28
C ILE A 196 29.42 9.78 -12.90
N ASN A 197 29.26 10.83 -13.70
CA ASN A 197 29.81 12.13 -13.34
C ASN A 197 29.09 12.67 -12.08
N PRO A 198 29.79 12.96 -10.96
CA PRO A 198 29.15 13.40 -9.72
C PRO A 198 28.36 14.72 -9.86
N ILE A 199 28.75 15.60 -10.79
CA ILE A 199 28.02 16.84 -11.08
C ILE A 199 26.72 16.52 -11.81
N THR A 200 26.76 15.61 -12.79
CA THR A 200 25.58 15.13 -13.51
C THR A 200 24.62 14.41 -12.58
N LEU A 201 25.12 13.59 -11.63
CA LEU A 201 24.30 12.95 -10.59
C LEU A 201 23.52 13.99 -9.77
N LYS A 202 24.19 15.07 -9.32
CA LYS A 202 23.54 16.16 -8.58
C LYS A 202 22.47 16.87 -9.40
N ARG A 203 22.79 17.22 -10.66
CA ARG A 203 21.86 17.89 -11.57
C ARG A 203 20.64 17.03 -11.87
N TRP A 204 20.86 15.73 -12.09
CA TRP A 204 19.79 14.76 -12.27
C TRP A 204 18.88 14.68 -11.04
N LEU A 205 19.43 14.53 -9.83
CA LEU A 205 18.63 14.49 -8.59
C LEU A 205 17.84 15.79 -8.35
N LEU A 206 18.41 16.95 -8.68
CA LEU A 206 17.70 18.23 -8.65
C LEU A 206 16.56 18.26 -9.67
N CYS A 207 16.81 17.81 -10.91
CA CYS A 207 15.77 17.74 -11.94
C CYS A 207 14.66 16.76 -11.56
N ILE A 208 14.98 15.61 -10.95
CA ILE A 208 14.00 14.68 -10.39
C ILE A 208 13.14 15.40 -9.34
N HIS A 209 13.75 16.06 -8.37
CA HIS A 209 13.04 16.81 -7.33
C HIS A 209 12.07 17.82 -7.93
N ASP A 210 12.52 18.60 -8.93
CA ASP A 210 11.72 19.65 -9.56
C ASP A 210 10.54 19.10 -10.39
N ASN A 211 10.58 17.82 -10.76
CA ASN A 211 9.50 17.12 -11.48
C ASN A 211 8.58 16.32 -10.55
N TYR A 212 8.80 16.31 -9.23
CA TYR A 212 7.80 15.84 -8.27
C TYR A 212 6.88 17.00 -7.86
N LYS A 213 5.57 16.75 -7.86
CA LYS A 213 4.58 17.75 -7.47
C LYS A 213 4.42 17.83 -5.95
N ASN A 214 3.88 18.94 -5.48
CA ASN A 214 3.55 19.17 -4.07
C ASN A 214 2.17 18.58 -3.70
N ASN A 215 1.94 17.30 -4.03
CA ASN A 215 0.75 16.59 -3.56
C ASN A 215 0.91 16.22 -2.07
N PRO A 216 -0.17 15.99 -1.32
CA PRO A 216 -0.06 15.56 0.07
C PRO A 216 0.74 14.26 0.24
N PHE A 217 0.47 13.24 -0.58
CA PHE A 217 1.12 11.93 -0.49
C PHE A 217 2.17 11.72 -1.59
N HIS A 218 1.78 11.73 -2.87
CA HIS A 218 2.68 11.41 -3.98
C HIS A 218 3.56 12.62 -4.33
N ASN A 219 4.59 12.86 -3.52
CA ASN A 219 5.53 13.98 -3.59
C ASN A 219 6.99 13.50 -3.46
N PHE A 220 7.95 14.43 -3.53
CA PHE A 220 9.38 14.06 -3.46
C PHE A 220 9.78 13.40 -2.13
N ARG A 221 9.06 13.64 -1.03
CA ARG A 221 9.31 12.96 0.25
C ARG A 221 8.92 11.48 0.16
N HIS A 222 7.88 11.14 -0.61
CA HIS A 222 7.49 9.75 -0.87
C HIS A 222 8.56 9.05 -1.71
N CYS A 223 8.97 9.67 -2.82
CA CYS A 223 10.14 9.24 -3.60
C CYS A 223 11.37 8.94 -2.74
N PHE A 224 11.71 9.85 -1.82
CA PHE A 224 12.81 9.64 -0.89
C PHE A 224 12.57 8.43 0.03
N CYS A 225 11.37 8.27 0.60
CA CYS A 225 11.04 7.12 1.43
C CYS A 225 11.15 5.79 0.68
N VAL A 226 10.67 5.72 -0.56
CA VAL A 226 10.78 4.51 -1.40
C VAL A 226 12.23 4.19 -1.71
N THR A 227 13.01 5.18 -2.14
CA THR A 227 14.43 5.00 -2.46
C THR A 227 15.25 4.62 -1.23
N GLN A 228 14.99 5.27 -0.09
CA GLN A 228 15.68 4.97 1.16
C GLN A 228 15.33 3.56 1.66
N MET A 229 14.07 3.12 1.49
CA MET A 229 13.71 1.74 1.81
C MET A 229 14.42 0.75 0.88
N MET A 230 14.52 1.05 -0.42
CA MET A 230 15.27 0.21 -1.37
C MET A 230 16.74 0.09 -0.97
N TYR A 231 17.40 1.22 -0.66
CA TYR A 231 18.77 1.23 -0.15
C TYR A 231 18.89 0.40 1.14
N SER A 232 17.95 0.56 2.08
CA SER A 232 17.90 -0.30 3.26
C SER A 232 17.80 -1.76 2.86
N MET A 233 16.84 -2.18 2.03
CA MET A 233 16.71 -3.58 1.60
C MET A 233 17.98 -4.11 0.93
N ILE A 234 18.67 -3.30 0.12
CA ILE A 234 19.95 -3.69 -0.50
C ILE A 234 20.99 -4.03 0.57
N CYS A 235 21.20 -3.15 1.55
CA CYS A 235 22.14 -3.41 2.65
C CYS A 235 21.65 -4.55 3.56
N LEU A 236 20.35 -4.58 3.82
CA LEU A 236 19.73 -5.44 4.81
C LEU A 236 19.64 -6.91 4.34
N CYS A 237 19.46 -7.10 3.04
CA CYS A 237 19.36 -8.41 2.43
C CYS A 237 20.63 -8.78 1.67
N SER A 238 21.74 -8.06 1.88
CA SER A 238 23.01 -8.25 1.17
C SER A 238 22.82 -8.43 -0.35
N LEU A 239 21.93 -7.62 -0.95
CA LEU A 239 21.49 -7.87 -2.33
C LEU A 239 22.61 -7.73 -3.36
N GLN A 240 23.70 -7.02 -3.04
CA GLN A 240 24.89 -6.94 -3.90
C GLN A 240 25.66 -8.27 -4.02
N GLU A 241 25.37 -9.27 -3.17
CA GLU A 241 25.89 -10.63 -3.31
C GLU A 241 25.06 -11.48 -4.28
N LYS A 242 23.82 -11.07 -4.55
CA LYS A 242 22.83 -11.83 -5.35
C LYS A 242 22.51 -11.18 -6.69
N PHE A 243 22.63 -9.86 -6.77
CA PHE A 243 22.31 -9.06 -7.94
C PHE A 243 23.57 -8.45 -8.56
N THR A 244 23.53 -8.24 -9.87
CA THR A 244 24.58 -7.49 -10.56
C THR A 244 24.51 -6.02 -10.17
N GLN A 245 25.61 -5.28 -10.32
CA GLN A 245 25.58 -3.83 -10.09
C GLN A 245 24.57 -3.11 -11.03
N VAL A 246 24.28 -3.68 -12.22
CA VAL A 246 23.28 -3.15 -13.15
C VAL A 246 21.87 -3.30 -12.56
N ASP A 247 21.58 -4.43 -11.92
CA ASP A 247 20.31 -4.63 -11.21
C ASP A 247 20.14 -3.66 -10.04
N ILE A 248 21.21 -3.41 -9.26
CA ILE A 248 21.21 -2.44 -8.16
C ILE A 248 20.96 -1.02 -8.69
N LEU A 249 21.60 -0.65 -9.81
CA LEU A 249 21.36 0.62 -10.49
C LEU A 249 19.91 0.75 -10.94
N ILE A 250 19.34 -0.30 -11.55
CA ILE A 250 17.95 -0.33 -12.00
C ILE A 250 16.98 -0.15 -10.82
N LEU A 251 17.19 -0.87 -9.71
CA LEU A 251 16.35 -0.78 -8.50
C LEU A 251 16.35 0.64 -7.91
N MET A 252 17.55 1.22 -7.73
CA MET A 252 17.70 2.56 -7.18
C MET A 252 17.15 3.63 -8.12
N THR A 253 17.39 3.51 -9.43
CA THR A 253 16.90 4.48 -10.42
C THR A 253 15.37 4.42 -10.52
N ALA A 254 14.79 3.23 -10.60
CA ALA A 254 13.34 3.06 -10.66
C ALA A 254 12.66 3.60 -9.40
N ALA A 255 13.19 3.30 -8.20
CA ALA A 255 12.65 3.83 -6.94
C ALA A 255 12.62 5.36 -6.90
N VAL A 256 13.66 6.03 -7.39
CA VAL A 256 13.72 7.50 -7.47
C VAL A 256 12.72 8.06 -8.48
N CYS A 257 12.43 7.34 -9.56
CA CYS A 257 11.65 7.85 -10.69
C CYS A 257 10.16 7.44 -10.68
N HIS A 258 9.76 6.50 -9.82
CA HIS A 258 8.52 5.75 -10.02
C HIS A 258 7.23 6.57 -10.03
N ASP A 259 7.20 7.75 -9.38
CA ASP A 259 6.02 8.62 -9.24
C ASP A 259 6.24 10.03 -9.82
N LEU A 260 7.19 10.19 -10.75
CA LEU A 260 7.50 11.47 -11.38
C LEU A 260 6.26 12.13 -12.00
N ASP A 261 6.05 13.41 -11.69
CA ASP A 261 4.93 14.21 -12.19
C ASP A 261 3.52 13.70 -11.80
N HIS A 262 3.41 12.85 -10.76
CA HIS A 262 2.11 12.34 -10.28
C HIS A 262 1.11 13.48 -10.02
N PRO A 263 -0.13 13.44 -10.57
CA PRO A 263 -1.05 14.57 -10.56
C PRO A 263 -1.89 14.68 -9.27
N GLY A 264 -1.78 13.72 -8.36
CA GLY A 264 -2.58 13.64 -7.14
C GLY A 264 -3.92 12.89 -7.29
N PHE A 265 -4.13 12.26 -8.46
CA PHE A 265 -5.35 11.50 -8.77
C PHE A 265 -4.95 10.20 -9.48
N ASN A 266 -5.40 9.06 -8.96
CA ASN A 266 -4.98 7.72 -9.40
C ASN A 266 -5.52 7.35 -10.80
N ASN A 267 -5.07 6.20 -11.34
CA ASN A 267 -5.47 5.68 -12.65
C ASN A 267 -7.00 5.58 -12.83
N THR A 268 -7.75 5.22 -11.79
CA THR A 268 -9.22 5.12 -11.87
C THR A 268 -9.85 6.47 -12.20
N TYR A 269 -9.36 7.55 -11.56
CA TYR A 269 -9.79 8.90 -11.90
C TYR A 269 -9.39 9.28 -13.33
N GLN A 270 -8.13 9.02 -13.73
CA GLN A 270 -7.65 9.36 -15.08
C GLN A 270 -8.57 8.76 -16.15
N ILE A 271 -8.91 7.48 -16.01
CA ILE A 271 -9.73 6.71 -16.96
C ILE A 271 -11.18 7.20 -16.95
N ASN A 272 -11.80 7.31 -15.76
CA ASN A 272 -13.20 7.73 -15.65
C ASN A 272 -13.43 9.16 -16.13
N ALA A 273 -12.50 10.08 -15.83
CA ALA A 273 -12.53 11.46 -16.29
C ALA A 273 -12.02 11.63 -17.73
N ARG A 274 -11.52 10.56 -18.36
CA ARG A 274 -10.95 10.55 -19.73
C ARG A 274 -9.92 11.66 -19.93
N THR A 275 -9.01 11.78 -18.97
CA THR A 275 -7.97 12.81 -18.98
C THR A 275 -7.02 12.61 -20.15
N GLU A 276 -6.19 13.62 -20.44
CA GLU A 276 -5.17 13.52 -21.48
C GLU A 276 -4.25 12.31 -21.28
N LEU A 277 -3.88 11.98 -20.03
CA LEU A 277 -3.05 10.82 -19.73
C LEU A 277 -3.75 9.51 -20.07
N ALA A 278 -5.03 9.35 -19.68
CA ALA A 278 -5.80 8.15 -20.02
C ALA A 278 -5.94 7.97 -21.53
N VAL A 279 -6.24 9.04 -22.26
CA VAL A 279 -6.31 9.01 -23.74
C VAL A 279 -4.96 8.68 -24.35
N ARG A 280 -3.86 9.30 -23.88
CA ARG A 280 -2.50 9.08 -24.40
C ARG A 280 -2.04 7.63 -24.22
N TYR A 281 -2.37 7.02 -23.08
CA TYR A 281 -1.94 5.66 -22.73
C TYR A 281 -3.01 4.60 -22.92
N ASN A 282 -4.14 4.95 -23.55
CA ASN A 282 -5.23 4.05 -23.88
C ASN A 282 -5.72 3.22 -22.67
N ASP A 283 -5.88 3.89 -21.52
CA ASP A 283 -6.31 3.31 -20.24
C ASP A 283 -5.38 2.22 -19.65
N ILE A 284 -4.19 2.01 -20.21
CA ILE A 284 -3.23 0.99 -19.73
C ILE A 284 -2.19 1.68 -18.83
N SER A 285 -2.29 1.46 -17.52
CA SER A 285 -1.43 2.06 -16.48
C SER A 285 -1.00 3.51 -16.82
N PRO A 286 -1.96 4.46 -17.00
CA PRO A 286 -1.63 5.77 -17.55
C PRO A 286 -0.59 6.56 -16.74
N LEU A 287 -0.66 6.48 -15.41
CA LEU A 287 0.26 7.17 -14.52
C LEU A 287 1.66 6.57 -14.57
N GLU A 288 1.79 5.26 -14.44
CA GLU A 288 3.09 4.59 -14.40
C GLU A 288 3.82 4.72 -15.74
N ASN A 289 3.09 4.69 -16.86
CA ASN A 289 3.65 5.03 -18.17
C ASN A 289 4.12 6.48 -18.26
N HIS A 290 3.37 7.42 -17.67
CA HIS A 290 3.74 8.84 -17.61
C HIS A 290 4.99 9.07 -16.75
N HIS A 291 5.05 8.50 -15.55
CA HIS A 291 6.22 8.57 -14.66
C HIS A 291 7.48 8.09 -15.38
N CYS A 292 7.37 6.96 -16.08
CA CYS A 292 8.44 6.40 -16.86
C CYS A 292 8.83 7.31 -18.06
N ALA A 293 7.85 7.86 -18.78
CA ALA A 293 8.11 8.78 -19.89
C ALA A 293 8.85 10.04 -19.42
N VAL A 294 8.43 10.64 -18.30
CA VAL A 294 9.10 11.81 -17.69
C VAL A 294 10.53 11.45 -17.26
N ALA A 295 10.74 10.30 -16.62
CA ALA A 295 12.08 9.84 -16.24
C ALA A 295 13.04 9.85 -17.44
N PHE A 296 12.63 9.28 -18.57
CA PHE A 296 13.47 9.23 -19.76
C PHE A 296 13.53 10.52 -20.57
N GLN A 297 12.56 11.42 -20.42
CA GLN A 297 12.71 12.80 -20.88
C GLN A 297 13.82 13.52 -20.09
N ILE A 298 13.90 13.33 -18.78
CA ILE A 298 15.00 13.88 -17.96
C ILE A 298 16.34 13.29 -18.40
N PHE A 299 16.44 11.97 -18.57
CA PHE A 299 17.69 11.34 -19.05
C PHE A 299 18.10 11.76 -20.46
N SER A 300 17.17 12.25 -21.29
CA SER A 300 17.49 12.78 -22.63
C SER A 300 18.21 14.12 -22.58
N GLN A 301 18.18 14.84 -21.45
CA GLN A 301 18.91 16.08 -21.25
C GLN A 301 20.38 15.75 -20.93
N PRO A 302 21.37 16.22 -21.72
CA PRO A 302 22.78 15.87 -21.52
C PRO A 302 23.30 16.17 -20.11
N ASP A 303 22.84 17.27 -19.50
CA ASP A 303 23.25 17.70 -18.17
C ASP A 303 22.65 16.88 -17.01
N CYS A 304 21.65 16.04 -17.29
CA CYS A 304 20.98 15.15 -16.32
C CYS A 304 21.16 13.66 -16.66
N ASN A 305 21.90 13.33 -17.73
CA ASN A 305 22.06 11.96 -18.18
C ASN A 305 23.15 11.23 -17.40
N ILE A 306 22.77 10.62 -16.26
CA ILE A 306 23.70 9.78 -15.48
C ILE A 306 24.16 8.52 -16.23
N PHE A 307 23.55 8.20 -17.37
CA PHE A 307 23.89 7.07 -18.22
C PHE A 307 24.77 7.44 -19.43
N SER A 308 25.30 8.67 -19.49
CA SER A 308 26.01 9.18 -20.67
C SER A 308 27.24 8.36 -21.08
N ASN A 309 27.83 7.61 -20.14
CA ASN A 309 29.04 6.82 -20.34
C ASN A 309 28.76 5.33 -20.61
N PHE A 310 27.50 4.91 -20.62
CA PHE A 310 27.13 3.53 -20.94
C PHE A 310 27.17 3.30 -22.44
N ASP A 311 27.55 2.09 -22.83
CA ASP A 311 27.33 1.66 -24.20
C ASP A 311 25.82 1.53 -24.50
N PRO A 312 25.42 1.58 -25.78
CA PRO A 312 24.01 1.55 -26.15
C PRO A 312 23.26 0.29 -25.71
N GLU A 313 23.94 -0.85 -25.56
CA GLU A 313 23.28 -2.11 -25.20
C GLU A 313 23.02 -2.17 -23.70
N ALA A 314 24.00 -1.78 -22.88
CA ALA A 314 23.81 -1.61 -21.45
C ALA A 314 22.71 -0.58 -21.13
N PHE A 315 22.66 0.54 -21.87
CA PHE A 315 21.58 1.52 -21.71
C PHE A 315 20.20 0.94 -22.03
N LYS A 316 20.07 0.11 -23.09
CA LYS A 316 18.79 -0.56 -23.40
C LYS A 316 18.38 -1.50 -22.27
N GLN A 317 19.31 -2.27 -21.71
CA GLN A 317 19.04 -3.17 -20.60
C GLN A 317 18.55 -2.40 -19.36
N ILE A 318 19.25 -1.33 -19.00
CA ILE A 318 18.86 -0.46 -17.88
C ILE A 318 17.48 0.14 -18.13
N ARG A 319 17.26 0.69 -19.33
CA ARG A 319 15.98 1.28 -19.73
C ARG A 319 14.85 0.27 -19.60
N GLN A 320 15.04 -0.94 -20.13
CA GLN A 320 14.02 -1.99 -20.07
C GLN A 320 13.72 -2.40 -18.62
N GLY A 321 14.75 -2.59 -17.80
CA GLY A 321 14.59 -2.91 -16.39
C GLY A 321 13.83 -1.81 -15.63
N THR A 322 14.23 -0.55 -15.79
CA THR A 322 13.55 0.59 -15.15
C THR A 322 12.10 0.72 -15.59
N ILE A 323 11.79 0.54 -16.89
CA ILE A 323 10.39 0.51 -17.39
C ILE A 323 9.60 -0.58 -16.68
N THR A 324 10.13 -1.81 -16.66
CA THR A 324 9.46 -2.95 -16.03
C THR A 324 9.16 -2.68 -14.56
N LEU A 325 10.09 -2.08 -13.82
CA LEU A 325 9.92 -1.82 -12.38
C LEU A 325 8.93 -0.68 -12.10
N ILE A 326 8.97 0.41 -12.86
CA ILE A 326 8.00 1.51 -12.69
C ILE A 326 6.59 1.03 -13.06
N LEU A 327 6.41 0.30 -14.17
CA LEU A 327 5.09 -0.25 -14.53
C LEU A 327 4.59 -1.33 -13.57
N ALA A 328 5.45 -1.90 -12.74
CA ALA A 328 5.07 -2.86 -11.71
C ALA A 328 4.48 -2.20 -10.46
N THR A 329 4.68 -0.88 -10.25
CA THR A 329 4.13 -0.20 -9.06
C THR A 329 2.61 -0.08 -9.12
N ASP A 330 2.00 -0.10 -10.32
CA ASP A 330 0.54 -0.12 -10.50
C ASP A 330 -0.13 -1.19 -9.62
N MET A 331 -0.94 -0.74 -8.67
CA MET A 331 -1.62 -1.62 -7.73
C MET A 331 -2.74 -2.45 -8.36
N ALA A 332 -3.23 -2.09 -9.55
CA ALA A 332 -4.13 -2.96 -10.32
C ALA A 332 -3.47 -4.30 -10.70
N ARG A 333 -2.13 -4.31 -10.81
CA ARG A 333 -1.33 -5.51 -11.14
C ARG A 333 -0.77 -6.24 -9.92
N HIS A 334 -1.11 -5.79 -8.69
CA HIS A 334 -0.55 -6.37 -7.47
C HIS A 334 -0.79 -7.88 -7.36
N GLY A 335 -2.03 -8.34 -7.61
CA GLY A 335 -2.38 -9.76 -7.55
C GLY A 335 -1.61 -10.59 -8.58
N GLU A 336 -1.59 -10.15 -9.85
CA GLU A 336 -0.85 -10.81 -10.94
C GLU A 336 0.63 -10.98 -10.61
N ILE A 337 1.30 -9.91 -10.18
CA ILE A 337 2.73 -9.90 -9.88
C ILE A 337 3.03 -10.79 -8.68
N LEU A 338 2.26 -10.66 -7.60
CA LEU A 338 2.49 -11.42 -6.37
C LEU A 338 2.23 -12.92 -6.59
N ASP A 339 1.21 -13.29 -7.37
CA ASP A 339 0.93 -14.69 -7.68
C ASP A 339 1.99 -15.31 -8.60
N SER A 340 2.50 -14.55 -9.58
CA SER A 340 3.66 -14.97 -10.39
C SER A 340 4.91 -15.20 -9.52
N PHE A 341 5.14 -14.35 -8.52
CA PHE A 341 6.27 -14.50 -7.61
C PHE A 341 6.11 -15.71 -6.68
N LYS A 342 4.92 -15.92 -6.11
CA LYS A 342 4.62 -17.09 -5.27
C LYS A 342 4.87 -18.42 -5.99
N GLN A 343 4.64 -18.49 -7.30
CA GLN A 343 4.91 -19.70 -8.09
C GLN A 343 6.41 -20.01 -8.21
N LYS A 344 7.27 -18.99 -8.08
CA LYS A 344 8.72 -19.10 -8.23
C LYS A 344 9.46 -19.22 -6.90
N VAL A 345 8.82 -18.87 -5.78
CA VAL A 345 9.48 -18.66 -4.49
C VAL A 345 10.08 -19.94 -3.89
N ASP A 346 9.41 -21.08 -4.02
CA ASP A 346 9.83 -22.34 -3.38
C ASP A 346 11.06 -22.96 -4.05
N ASN A 347 11.28 -22.68 -5.35
CA ASN A 347 12.44 -23.12 -6.14
C ASN A 347 13.12 -21.90 -6.79
N PHE A 348 13.37 -20.86 -6.00
CA PHE A 348 13.89 -19.61 -6.53
C PHE A 348 15.34 -19.77 -7.02
N ASP A 349 15.58 -19.50 -8.30
CA ASP A 349 16.90 -19.50 -8.92
C ASP A 349 17.38 -18.07 -9.21
N TYR A 350 18.52 -17.67 -8.63
CA TYR A 350 19.14 -16.36 -8.87
C TYR A 350 19.85 -16.26 -10.22
N THR A 351 20.02 -17.37 -10.94
CA THR A 351 20.60 -17.41 -12.29
C THR A 351 19.54 -17.29 -13.38
N ASP A 352 18.25 -17.45 -13.02
CA ASP A 352 17.12 -17.29 -13.93
C ASP A 352 16.67 -15.82 -13.98
N GLU A 353 16.68 -15.25 -15.19
CA GLU A 353 16.35 -13.83 -15.41
C GLU A 353 14.88 -13.50 -15.11
N GLU A 354 13.95 -14.44 -15.32
CA GLU A 354 12.54 -14.25 -15.02
C GLU A 354 12.31 -14.23 -13.51
N HIS A 355 12.98 -15.11 -12.78
CA HIS A 355 12.97 -15.15 -11.31
C HIS A 355 13.51 -13.85 -10.73
N VAL A 356 14.70 -13.41 -11.18
CA VAL A 356 15.32 -12.16 -10.74
C VAL A 356 14.45 -10.95 -11.09
N THR A 357 13.86 -10.91 -12.29
CA THR A 357 12.94 -9.83 -12.68
C THR A 357 11.70 -9.80 -11.80
N CYS A 358 11.12 -10.96 -11.50
CA CYS A 358 9.96 -11.08 -10.61
C CYS A 358 10.29 -10.59 -9.19
N LEU A 359 11.45 -10.97 -8.65
CA LEU A 359 11.91 -10.49 -7.35
C LEU A 359 12.12 -8.98 -7.35
N LYS A 360 12.77 -8.40 -8.37
CA LYS A 360 12.95 -6.94 -8.47
C LYS A 360 11.62 -6.18 -8.52
N MET A 361 10.62 -6.71 -9.23
CA MET A 361 9.25 -6.14 -9.23
C MET A 361 8.63 -6.16 -7.84
N VAL A 362 8.75 -7.27 -7.10
CA VAL A 362 8.21 -7.33 -5.73
C VAL A 362 8.99 -6.42 -4.77
N LEU A 363 10.32 -6.31 -4.92
CA LEU A 363 11.14 -5.42 -4.09
C LEU A 363 10.76 -3.95 -4.24
N ILE A 364 10.56 -3.44 -5.47
CA ILE A 364 10.12 -2.06 -5.65
C ILE A 364 8.73 -1.84 -5.09
N LYS A 365 7.80 -2.79 -5.25
CA LYS A 365 6.46 -2.72 -4.63
C LYS A 365 6.54 -2.74 -3.11
N CYS A 366 7.40 -3.58 -2.51
CA CYS A 366 7.66 -3.56 -1.07
C CYS A 366 8.08 -2.17 -0.61
N CYS A 367 9.02 -1.54 -1.31
CA CYS A 367 9.53 -0.22 -0.95
C CYS A 367 8.47 0.87 -1.09
N ASP A 368 7.70 0.84 -2.19
CA ASP A 368 6.66 1.80 -2.53
C ASP A 368 5.61 1.91 -1.42
N ILE A 369 5.07 0.77 -0.97
CA ILE A 369 4.04 0.76 0.07
C ILE A 369 4.57 0.54 1.49
N SER A 370 5.87 0.77 1.73
CA SER A 370 6.55 0.43 2.99
C SER A 370 6.31 1.37 4.18
N ASN A 371 5.42 2.36 4.08
CA ASN A 371 5.27 3.38 5.14
C ASN A 371 4.98 2.75 6.51
N GLU A 372 4.10 1.74 6.58
CA GLU A 372 3.75 1.03 7.83
C GLU A 372 4.85 0.09 8.35
N VAL A 373 5.93 -0.12 7.60
CA VAL A 373 7.13 -0.84 8.08
C VAL A 373 8.00 0.06 8.96
N ARG A 374 7.82 1.39 8.85
CA ARG A 374 8.59 2.39 9.60
C ARG A 374 8.06 2.55 11.02
N PRO A 375 8.84 3.15 11.94
CA PRO A 375 8.31 3.57 13.22
C PRO A 375 7.04 4.43 13.07
N MET A 376 6.05 4.25 13.94
CA MET A 376 4.74 4.92 13.86
C MET A 376 4.83 6.44 13.84
N GLU A 377 5.77 7.07 14.55
CA GLU A 377 5.89 8.54 14.49
C GLU A 377 6.31 9.02 13.09
N VAL A 378 6.92 8.13 12.30
CA VAL A 378 7.28 8.36 10.90
C VAL A 378 6.14 7.93 9.97
N ALA A 379 5.45 6.82 10.28
CA ALA A 379 4.39 6.23 9.46
C ALA A 379 3.03 6.96 9.59
N GLU A 380 2.57 7.28 10.79
CA GLU A 380 1.26 7.87 11.08
C GLU A 380 0.98 9.16 10.28
N PRO A 381 1.95 10.10 10.14
CA PRO A 381 1.74 11.30 9.31
C PRO A 381 1.50 11.00 7.83
N TRP A 382 2.00 9.87 7.31
CA TRP A 382 1.76 9.47 5.93
C TRP A 382 0.32 9.04 5.69
N VAL A 383 -0.37 8.50 6.70
CA VAL A 383 -1.79 8.15 6.60
C VAL A 383 -2.65 9.40 6.44
N ASP A 384 -2.32 10.48 7.16
CA ASP A 384 -2.96 11.78 6.97
C ASP A 384 -2.79 12.29 5.54
N CYS A 385 -1.55 12.26 5.04
CA CYS A 385 -1.22 12.66 3.68
C CYS A 385 -1.98 11.83 2.63
N LEU A 386 -2.03 10.51 2.82
CA LEU A 386 -2.72 9.57 1.94
C LEU A 386 -4.22 9.88 1.88
N LEU A 387 -4.86 10.01 3.05
CA LEU A 387 -6.28 10.30 3.13
C LEU A 387 -6.61 11.70 2.60
N GLU A 388 -5.77 12.70 2.84
CA GLU A 388 -5.97 14.03 2.25
C GLU A 388 -6.00 13.94 0.72
N GLU A 389 -5.06 13.23 0.12
CA GLU A 389 -5.02 13.05 -1.34
C GLU A 389 -6.19 12.22 -1.87
N TYR A 390 -6.53 11.11 -1.22
CA TYR A 390 -7.69 10.29 -1.57
C TYR A 390 -9.01 11.05 -1.46
N PHE A 391 -9.16 11.89 -0.44
CA PHE A 391 -10.36 12.68 -0.25
C PHE A 391 -10.45 13.84 -1.24
N MET A 392 -9.32 14.46 -1.62
CA MET A 392 -9.32 15.43 -2.73
C MET A 392 -9.80 14.79 -4.03
N GLN A 393 -9.39 13.55 -4.31
CA GLN A 393 -9.89 12.81 -5.47
C GLN A 393 -11.38 12.51 -5.34
N SER A 394 -11.84 11.89 -4.25
CA SER A 394 -13.24 11.49 -4.14
C SER A 394 -14.20 12.67 -4.06
N ASP A 395 -13.81 13.78 -3.45
CA ASP A 395 -14.58 15.03 -3.45
C ASP A 395 -14.72 15.58 -4.89
N ARG A 396 -13.66 15.50 -5.70
CA ARG A 396 -13.70 15.89 -7.11
C ARG A 396 -14.54 14.94 -7.96
N GLU A 397 -14.42 13.63 -7.76
CA GLU A 397 -15.25 12.62 -8.43
C GLU A 397 -16.74 12.87 -8.14
N LYS A 398 -17.12 13.16 -6.89
CA LYS A 398 -18.49 13.55 -6.53
C LYS A 398 -18.95 14.80 -7.29
N ALA A 399 -18.11 15.84 -7.32
CA ALA A 399 -18.42 17.10 -7.99
C ALA A 399 -18.58 16.96 -9.52
N GLU A 400 -17.80 16.07 -10.13
CA GLU A 400 -17.81 15.80 -11.57
C GLU A 400 -18.84 14.70 -11.96
N GLY A 401 -19.53 14.10 -10.99
CA GLY A 401 -20.50 13.02 -11.22
C GLY A 401 -19.87 11.69 -11.64
N LEU A 402 -18.61 11.46 -11.27
CA LEU A 402 -17.84 10.24 -11.54
C LEU A 402 -18.04 9.18 -10.44
N PRO A 403 -17.77 7.89 -10.73
CA PRO A 403 -17.80 6.84 -9.71
C PRO A 403 -16.77 7.09 -8.60
N VAL A 404 -17.19 6.90 -7.35
CA VAL A 404 -16.32 7.07 -6.16
C VAL A 404 -16.05 5.71 -5.54
N ALA A 405 -14.77 5.39 -5.32
CA ALA A 405 -14.37 4.17 -4.62
C ALA A 405 -14.70 4.26 -3.11
N PRO A 406 -15.39 3.26 -2.51
CA PRO A 406 -15.77 3.33 -1.10
C PRO A 406 -14.61 3.51 -0.11
N PHE A 407 -13.42 2.98 -0.44
CA PHE A 407 -12.21 3.08 0.38
C PHE A 407 -11.48 4.44 0.25
N MET A 408 -11.96 5.33 -0.62
CA MET A 408 -11.48 6.70 -0.78
C MET A 408 -12.54 7.75 -0.37
N ASP A 409 -13.73 7.31 0.03
CA ASP A 409 -14.84 8.21 0.35
C ASP A 409 -14.67 8.80 1.75
N ARG A 410 -14.52 10.13 1.84
CA ARG A 410 -14.35 10.89 3.08
C ARG A 410 -15.41 10.57 4.15
N GLU A 411 -16.62 10.24 3.72
CA GLU A 411 -17.74 9.95 4.63
C GLU A 411 -17.71 8.53 5.20
N LYS A 412 -16.94 7.62 4.59
CA LYS A 412 -16.92 6.18 4.92
C LYS A 412 -15.59 5.72 5.51
N VAL A 413 -14.52 6.49 5.31
CA VAL A 413 -13.16 6.08 5.62
C VAL A 413 -12.65 6.80 6.86
N THR A 414 -12.17 6.00 7.80
CA THR A 414 -11.36 6.43 8.94
C THR A 414 -9.91 5.94 8.76
N LYS A 415 -8.94 6.56 9.43
CA LYS A 415 -7.55 6.10 9.42
C LYS A 415 -7.41 4.59 9.73
N PRO A 416 -8.02 4.06 10.81
CA PRO A 416 -7.91 2.63 11.10
C PRO A 416 -8.49 1.75 10.00
N THR A 417 -9.67 2.11 9.46
CA THR A 417 -10.31 1.31 8.40
C THR A 417 -9.51 1.30 7.10
N ALA A 418 -8.78 2.38 6.80
CA ALA A 418 -7.89 2.43 5.63
C ALA A 418 -6.68 1.50 5.81
N GLN A 419 -6.05 1.52 6.99
CA GLN A 419 -4.80 0.79 7.21
C GLN A 419 -4.99 -0.70 7.54
N ILE A 420 -6.03 -1.09 8.30
CA ILE A 420 -6.20 -2.48 8.76
C ILE A 420 -6.29 -3.45 7.58
N GLY A 421 -7.17 -3.16 6.62
CA GLY A 421 -7.34 -4.01 5.43
C GLY A 421 -6.07 -4.04 4.59
N PHE A 422 -5.46 -2.88 4.38
CA PHE A 422 -4.24 -2.76 3.58
C PHE A 422 -3.06 -3.55 4.19
N ILE A 423 -2.81 -3.39 5.49
CA ILE A 423 -1.74 -4.11 6.19
C ILE A 423 -1.99 -5.62 6.13
N LYS A 424 -3.21 -6.05 6.45
CA LYS A 424 -3.56 -7.47 6.58
C LYS A 424 -3.54 -8.22 5.25
N PHE A 425 -4.04 -7.59 4.19
CA PHE A 425 -4.31 -8.29 2.94
C PHE A 425 -3.34 -7.91 1.80
N VAL A 426 -2.54 -6.86 1.97
CA VAL A 426 -1.55 -6.42 0.96
C VAL A 426 -0.13 -6.49 1.51
N LEU A 427 0.16 -5.76 2.60
CA LEU A 427 1.54 -5.66 3.09
C LEU A 427 2.07 -6.99 3.65
N ILE A 428 1.37 -7.57 4.63
CA ILE A 428 1.83 -8.80 5.29
C ILE A 428 2.06 -9.92 4.27
N PRO A 429 1.10 -10.28 3.38
CA PRO A 429 1.31 -11.37 2.44
C PRO A 429 2.47 -11.13 1.46
N MET A 430 2.68 -9.88 1.03
CA MET A 430 3.76 -9.53 0.12
C MET A 430 5.13 -9.68 0.80
N PHE A 431 5.31 -9.11 1.99
CA PHE A 431 6.56 -9.20 2.74
C PHE A 431 6.85 -10.64 3.21
N GLU A 432 5.84 -11.40 3.63
CA GLU A 432 6.00 -12.83 3.95
C GLU A 432 6.49 -13.64 2.75
N THR A 433 6.00 -13.33 1.54
CA THR A 433 6.45 -14.03 0.33
C THR A 433 7.92 -13.69 0.02
N VAL A 434 8.31 -12.42 0.18
CA VAL A 434 9.71 -11.99 0.03
C VAL A 434 10.62 -12.71 1.02
N MET A 435 10.19 -12.89 2.27
CA MET A 435 10.98 -13.56 3.31
C MET A 435 11.25 -15.04 3.03
N LYS A 436 10.48 -15.69 2.15
CA LYS A 436 10.73 -17.09 1.76
C LYS A 436 11.92 -17.25 0.83
N VAL A 437 12.29 -16.21 0.08
CA VAL A 437 13.50 -16.24 -0.74
C VAL A 437 14.71 -16.10 0.17
N ASN A 438 15.66 -17.04 0.07
CA ASN A 438 16.87 -16.96 0.86
C ASN A 438 17.76 -15.82 0.34
N MET A 439 17.65 -14.65 0.96
CA MET A 439 18.46 -13.47 0.61
C MET A 439 19.76 -13.38 1.43
N ARG A 440 19.94 -14.21 2.46
CA ARG A 440 21.19 -14.27 3.24
C ARG A 440 21.86 -15.62 3.09
N ASP A 441 23.11 -15.62 2.65
CA ASP A 441 23.94 -16.79 2.87
C ASP A 441 24.18 -16.93 4.37
N THR A 442 23.69 -18.04 4.92
CA THR A 442 23.94 -18.38 6.32
C THR A 442 25.39 -18.84 6.40
N LEU A 443 26.34 -17.89 6.51
CA LEU A 443 27.64 -18.14 7.11
C LEU A 443 27.44 -18.35 8.63
N MET A 444 26.71 -19.41 9.00
CA MET A 444 26.93 -20.06 10.28
C MET A 444 28.26 -20.77 10.12
N THR A 445 29.30 -20.11 10.61
CA THR A 445 30.58 -20.71 10.96
C THR A 445 30.32 -22.05 11.65
N ALA A 446 30.52 -23.14 10.92
CA ALA A 446 30.87 -24.42 11.51
C ALA A 446 32.27 -24.25 12.13
N GLY A 447 32.32 -23.56 13.27
CA GLY A 447 33.43 -23.64 14.19
C GLY A 447 33.42 -25.06 14.73
N GLY A 448 34.19 -25.93 14.08
CA GLY A 448 34.48 -27.25 14.59
C GLY A 448 35.14 -27.12 15.95
N GLU A 449 34.44 -27.54 17.00
CA GLU A 449 35.08 -28.05 18.20
C GLU A 449 35.83 -29.32 17.79
N SER A 450 37.09 -29.18 17.38
CA SER A 450 38.03 -30.28 17.46
C SER A 450 38.41 -30.46 18.92
N ALA A 451 37.85 -31.49 19.54
CA ALA A 451 38.41 -32.07 20.74
C ALA A 451 39.87 -32.48 20.49
N GLY A 452 40.77 -31.97 21.34
CA GLY A 452 42.20 -32.28 21.38
C GLY A 452 42.79 -31.70 22.65
#